data_AF-A0A662Z3C6-F1
#
_entry.id   AF-A0A662Z3C6-F1
#
_cell.length_a   1.000
_cell.length_b   1.000
_cell.length_c   1.000
_cell.angle_alpha   90.00
_cell.angle_beta   90.00
_cell.angle_gamma   90.00
#
_symmetry.space_group_name_H-M   'P 1'
#
loop_
_entity.id
_entity.type
_entity.pdbx_description
1 polymer ?
#
loop_
_entity_poly.entity_id
_entity_poly.type
_entity_poly.pdbx_seq_one_letter_code
_entity_poly.pdbx_strand_id
1 'polypeptide(L)'
;MIDKLKEYNYTKLYIFLENNDKKFVKRLNSDEVIDVDEYQYKIVTSVTQKDHEGRKMHLIQYEDKKIGWIELEDSMQIFRFPAKSYQVIENKFQPNILNENMGMSKDFISHFKGKLLKIKSLVEFNDEIYFSVFIKTKFHGFHKAEYFDPLIEVEKEIEPEELNESLEFYKFSNLTQEESEVIDIDKLKVTAILKQNKIAKVLVNGSLSYWVDLSKLPKVNIAENNNSVIQSDIYYDDIIYSINDERNKTKEILKSVLSAKEFVSNKKKIPGVSSVSDQFKIEELNEELKRYKNDNLDLSRQVNKLYNENKLTIKRLEHQLAYKQRLEEQRDRYKSRMTLVEEKLRDLDEKYKNLKNSKK
;
A
#
# COMPACT_ATOMS: atom_id res chain seq x y z
N MET A 1 -15.43 10.61 25.57
CA MET A 1 -16.01 10.07 24.31
C MET A 1 -14.98 9.23 23.57
N ILE A 2 -13.73 9.69 23.45
CA ILE A 2 -12.59 8.95 22.88
C ILE A 2 -12.37 7.59 23.57
N ASP A 3 -12.46 7.51 24.89
CA ASP A 3 -12.23 6.25 25.63
C ASP A 3 -13.23 5.14 25.24
N LYS A 4 -14.49 5.51 24.98
CA LYS A 4 -15.51 4.57 24.48
C LYS A 4 -15.21 4.08 23.06
N LEU A 5 -14.57 4.90 22.21
CA LEU A 5 -14.18 4.50 20.86
C LEU A 5 -12.96 3.57 20.87
N LYS A 6 -12.01 3.80 21.78
CA LYS A 6 -10.84 2.92 21.97
C LYS A 6 -11.26 1.51 22.36
N GLU A 7 -12.28 1.40 23.21
CA GLU A 7 -12.81 0.13 23.72
C GLU A 7 -13.66 -0.65 22.71
N TYR A 8 -14.17 0.01 21.67
CA TYR A 8 -15.05 -0.63 20.68
C TYR A 8 -14.38 -1.86 20.04
N ASN A 9 -15.12 -2.95 19.94
CA ASN A 9 -14.63 -4.22 19.39
C ASN A 9 -14.86 -4.24 17.88
N TYR A 10 -13.79 -4.12 17.12
CA TYR A 10 -13.77 -4.20 15.67
C TYR A 10 -12.39 -4.70 15.21
N THR A 11 -12.29 -5.07 13.93
CA THR A 11 -11.01 -5.48 13.36
C THR A 11 -10.02 -4.31 13.34
N LYS A 12 -8.88 -4.45 14.01
CA LYS A 12 -7.83 -3.42 14.07
C LYS A 12 -6.55 -3.90 13.40
N LEU A 13 -5.77 -2.98 12.85
CA LEU A 13 -4.42 -3.25 12.36
C LEU A 13 -3.39 -2.72 13.36
N TYR A 14 -2.29 -3.46 13.51
CA TYR A 14 -1.18 -3.07 14.38
C TYR A 14 0.16 -3.31 13.69
N ILE A 15 1.14 -2.46 13.99
CA ILE A 15 2.55 -2.84 13.89
C ILE A 15 2.86 -3.58 15.19
N PHE A 16 3.13 -4.87 15.07
CA PHE A 16 3.32 -5.73 16.24
C PHE A 16 4.66 -5.41 16.91
N LEU A 17 4.59 -4.98 18.16
CA LEU A 17 5.72 -4.68 19.03
C LEU A 17 5.36 -5.15 20.42
N GLU A 18 6.04 -6.15 20.91
CA GLU A 18 5.82 -6.66 22.26
C GLU A 18 7.16 -7.13 22.83
N ASN A 19 7.29 -7.21 24.16
CA ASN A 19 8.47 -7.84 24.75
C ASN A 19 8.61 -9.30 24.25
N ASN A 20 9.83 -9.72 23.91
CA ASN A 20 10.16 -11.08 23.46
C ASN A 20 9.79 -12.15 24.50
N ASP A 21 9.64 -11.78 25.78
CA ASP A 21 9.15 -12.69 26.82
C ASP A 21 7.65 -13.01 26.69
N LYS A 22 6.88 -12.19 25.97
CA LYS A 22 5.45 -12.46 25.71
C LYS A 22 5.32 -13.58 24.68
N LYS A 23 4.23 -14.33 24.77
CA LYS A 23 3.90 -15.42 23.84
C LYS A 23 2.45 -15.34 23.41
N PHE A 24 2.18 -15.76 22.18
CA PHE A 24 0.82 -16.03 21.75
C PHE A 24 0.33 -17.31 22.40
N VAL A 25 -0.92 -17.31 22.86
CA VAL A 25 -1.61 -18.53 23.32
C VAL A 25 -2.57 -18.98 22.23
N LYS A 26 -2.44 -20.19 21.69
CA LYS A 26 -3.29 -20.63 20.56
C LYS A 26 -4.79 -20.61 20.90
N ARG A 27 -5.14 -20.92 22.15
CA ARG A 27 -6.49 -20.83 22.70
C ARG A 27 -6.39 -20.31 24.12
N LEU A 28 -7.35 -19.50 24.56
CA LEU A 28 -7.32 -18.87 25.88
C LEU A 28 -7.16 -19.85 27.06
N ASN A 29 -7.58 -21.12 26.90
CA ASN A 29 -7.50 -22.15 27.94
C ASN A 29 -6.47 -23.25 27.61
N SER A 30 -5.42 -22.95 26.86
CA SER A 30 -4.46 -23.93 26.34
C SER A 30 -3.03 -23.53 26.68
N ASP A 31 -2.21 -24.51 27.05
CA ASP A 31 -0.78 -24.28 27.33
C ASP A 31 0.07 -24.18 26.04
N GLU A 32 -0.51 -24.49 24.88
CA GLU A 32 0.16 -24.30 23.59
C GLU A 32 0.45 -22.82 23.30
N VAL A 33 1.74 -22.47 23.35
CA VAL A 33 2.26 -21.14 23.08
C VAL A 33 3.07 -21.04 21.79
N ILE A 34 3.13 -19.86 21.20
CA ILE A 34 3.95 -19.52 20.03
C ILE A 34 4.75 -18.26 20.37
N ASP A 35 6.04 -18.26 20.05
CA ASP A 35 6.92 -17.12 20.30
C ASP A 35 6.59 -15.93 19.39
N VAL A 36 6.84 -14.73 19.91
CA VAL A 36 6.45 -13.47 19.26
C VAL A 36 7.51 -12.92 18.31
N ASP A 37 8.76 -13.37 18.44
CA ASP A 37 9.94 -12.83 17.75
C ASP A 37 9.77 -12.75 16.23
N GLU A 38 9.17 -13.77 15.62
CA GLU A 38 8.96 -13.82 14.17
C GLU A 38 7.97 -12.76 13.68
N TYR A 39 7.18 -12.15 14.57
CA TYR A 39 6.14 -11.18 14.24
C TYR A 39 6.52 -9.74 14.59
N GLN A 40 7.66 -9.52 15.26
CA GLN A 40 8.15 -8.19 15.58
C GLN A 40 8.27 -7.31 14.34
N TYR A 41 7.78 -6.08 14.45
CA TYR A 41 7.71 -5.09 13.37
C TYR A 41 6.88 -5.51 12.14
N LYS A 42 6.10 -6.59 12.22
CA LYS A 42 5.17 -6.98 11.14
C LYS A 42 3.80 -6.34 11.35
N ILE A 43 3.11 -6.08 10.24
CA ILE A 43 1.72 -5.61 10.29
C ILE A 43 0.81 -6.82 10.55
N VAL A 44 0.11 -6.81 11.67
CA VAL A 44 -0.82 -7.86 12.08
C VAL A 44 -2.24 -7.32 12.21
N THR A 45 -3.21 -8.23 12.14
CA THR A 45 -4.63 -7.90 12.27
C THR A 45 -5.17 -8.48 13.58
N SER A 46 -5.74 -7.64 14.43
CA SER A 46 -6.55 -8.04 15.59
C SER A 46 -7.98 -8.30 15.11
N VAL A 47 -8.37 -9.56 14.96
CA VAL A 47 -9.66 -9.97 14.40
C VAL A 47 -10.80 -9.81 15.41
N THR A 48 -10.54 -10.09 16.68
CA THR A 48 -11.52 -9.96 17.75
C THR A 48 -10.83 -9.76 19.09
N GLN A 49 -11.54 -9.16 20.04
CA GLN A 49 -11.08 -8.89 21.39
C GLN A 49 -11.96 -9.63 22.40
N LYS A 50 -11.36 -10.11 23.48
CA LYS A 50 -12.04 -10.72 24.63
C LYS A 50 -11.37 -10.31 25.93
N ASP A 51 -12.17 -10.04 26.95
CA ASP A 51 -11.67 -9.90 28.30
C ASP A 51 -11.46 -11.31 28.90
N HIS A 52 -10.24 -11.56 29.38
CA HIS A 52 -9.85 -12.81 30.03
C HIS A 52 -8.97 -12.47 31.23
N GLU A 53 -9.38 -12.92 32.42
CA GLU A 53 -8.66 -12.65 33.68
C GLU A 53 -8.38 -11.15 33.94
N GLY A 54 -9.31 -10.28 33.52
CA GLY A 54 -9.18 -8.83 33.68
C GLY A 54 -8.26 -8.15 32.65
N ARG A 55 -7.72 -8.90 31.69
CA ARG A 55 -6.88 -8.39 30.61
C ARG A 55 -7.59 -8.48 29.26
N LYS A 56 -7.30 -7.53 28.38
CA LYS A 56 -7.90 -7.47 27.05
C LYS A 56 -7.04 -8.25 26.05
N MET A 57 -7.49 -9.46 25.72
CA MET A 57 -6.79 -10.35 24.80
C MET A 57 -7.28 -10.15 23.36
N HIS A 58 -6.33 -10.11 22.43
CA HIS A 58 -6.57 -9.93 21.01
C HIS A 58 -6.26 -11.22 20.25
N LEU A 59 -7.19 -11.69 19.42
CA LEU A 59 -6.91 -12.78 18.48
C LEU A 59 -6.19 -12.21 17.26
N ILE A 60 -4.92 -12.58 17.10
CA ILE A 60 -4.05 -12.06 16.06
C ILE A 60 -4.04 -12.97 14.84
N GLN A 61 -4.14 -12.33 13.68
CA GLN A 61 -3.96 -12.91 12.36
C GLN A 61 -2.82 -12.19 11.64
N TYR A 62 -1.96 -12.97 11.00
CA TYR A 62 -0.94 -12.46 10.08
C TYR A 62 -1.14 -13.13 8.72
N GLU A 63 -1.22 -12.31 7.67
CA GLU A 63 -1.65 -12.75 6.34
C GLU A 63 -2.99 -13.52 6.44
N ASP A 64 -3.05 -14.77 6.01
CA ASP A 64 -4.25 -15.61 6.06
C ASP A 64 -4.27 -16.61 7.23
N LYS A 65 -3.31 -16.50 8.16
CA LYS A 65 -3.15 -17.45 9.27
C LYS A 65 -3.47 -16.82 10.62
N LYS A 66 -4.35 -17.48 11.37
CA LYS A 66 -4.58 -17.17 12.79
C LYS A 66 -3.40 -17.69 13.61
N ILE A 67 -2.77 -16.81 14.37
CA ILE A 67 -1.60 -17.13 15.19
C ILE A 67 -2.09 -17.57 16.57
N GLY A 68 -2.74 -16.68 17.30
CA GLY A 68 -3.19 -16.92 18.67
C GLY A 68 -3.65 -15.65 19.36
N TRP A 69 -3.90 -15.77 20.65
CA TRP A 69 -4.32 -14.69 21.54
C TRP A 69 -3.12 -14.07 22.23
N ILE A 70 -3.07 -12.75 22.30
CA ILE A 70 -2.06 -12.00 23.03
C ILE A 70 -2.62 -10.67 23.51
N GLU A 71 -2.02 -10.10 24.54
CA GLU A 71 -2.24 -8.73 24.96
C GLU A 71 -1.38 -7.78 24.09
N LEU A 72 -1.97 -6.69 23.61
CA LEU A 72 -1.29 -5.70 22.78
C LEU A 72 -1.12 -4.40 23.58
N GLU A 73 -0.01 -4.28 24.30
CA GLU A 73 0.27 -3.09 25.13
C GLU A 73 1.21 -2.13 24.41
N ASP A 74 2.29 -2.67 23.84
CA ASP A 74 3.36 -1.89 23.21
C ASP A 74 3.12 -1.77 21.68
N SER A 75 2.26 -2.62 21.13
CA SER A 75 1.96 -2.63 19.70
C SER A 75 1.26 -1.36 19.23
N MET A 76 1.74 -0.79 18.13
CA MET A 76 1.21 0.47 17.60
C MET A 76 0.00 0.25 16.72
N GLN A 77 -1.13 0.87 17.04
CA GLN A 77 -2.33 0.80 16.21
C GLN A 77 -2.13 1.58 14.90
N ILE A 78 -2.48 0.94 13.78
CA ILE A 78 -2.56 1.58 12.48
C ILE A 78 -4.01 2.02 12.26
N PHE A 79 -4.22 3.33 12.16
CA PHE A 79 -5.54 3.92 11.94
C PHE A 79 -5.80 4.10 10.47
N ARG A 80 -6.81 3.41 9.93
CA ARG A 80 -7.17 3.47 8.51
C ARG A 80 -8.20 4.56 8.26
N PHE A 81 -8.16 5.12 7.06
CA PHE A 81 -9.13 6.10 6.61
C PHE A 81 -9.31 6.04 5.08
N PRO A 82 -10.38 6.63 4.53
CA PRO A 82 -10.57 6.72 3.08
C PRO A 82 -9.34 7.30 2.38
N ALA A 83 -8.97 6.74 1.23
CA ALA A 83 -7.72 7.12 0.57
C ALA A 83 -7.70 8.62 0.22
N LYS A 84 -6.68 9.33 0.72
CA LYS A 84 -6.43 10.74 0.45
C LYS A 84 -5.21 10.89 -0.45
N SER A 85 -5.21 11.90 -1.32
CA SER A 85 -4.12 12.14 -2.27
C SER A 85 -3.15 13.17 -1.73
N TYR A 86 -1.86 12.88 -1.87
CA TYR A 86 -0.78 13.76 -1.42
C TYR A 86 0.34 13.81 -2.45
N GLN A 87 1.16 14.85 -2.42
CA GLN A 87 2.44 14.89 -3.11
C GLN A 87 3.58 15.00 -2.10
N VAL A 88 4.75 14.45 -2.42
CA VAL A 88 5.93 14.55 -1.54
C VAL A 88 6.54 15.94 -1.63
N ILE A 89 6.98 16.45 -0.49
CA ILE A 89 7.80 17.64 -0.34
C ILE A 89 9.27 17.20 -0.30
N GLU A 90 9.92 17.23 -1.46
CA GLU A 90 11.21 16.54 -1.68
C GLU A 90 12.33 16.98 -0.74
N ASN A 91 12.37 18.27 -0.39
CA ASN A 91 13.41 18.85 0.45
C ASN A 91 13.32 18.46 1.94
N LYS A 92 12.20 17.88 2.37
CA LYS A 92 12.00 17.44 3.77
C LYS A 92 12.23 15.95 3.98
N PHE A 93 12.24 15.15 2.91
CA PHE A 93 12.18 13.71 3.04
C PHE A 93 13.47 13.12 3.65
N GLN A 94 13.31 12.33 4.70
CA GLN A 94 14.41 11.58 5.32
C GLN A 94 14.01 10.11 5.61
N PRO A 95 14.98 9.18 5.60
CA PRO A 95 14.80 7.84 6.16
C PRO A 95 14.33 7.91 7.62
N ASN A 96 13.65 6.86 8.09
CA ASN A 96 13.20 6.80 9.47
C ASN A 96 13.38 5.41 10.06
N ILE A 97 13.59 5.39 11.37
CA ILE A 97 13.88 4.19 12.17
C ILE A 97 12.73 3.18 12.11
N LEU A 98 11.47 3.65 12.06
CA LEU A 98 10.32 2.76 11.97
C LEU A 98 10.39 1.87 10.72
N ASN A 99 10.66 2.45 9.56
CA ASN A 99 10.83 1.68 8.32
C ASN A 99 12.08 0.78 8.36
N GLU A 100 13.18 1.24 8.95
CA GLU A 100 14.40 0.44 9.10
C GLU A 100 14.13 -0.82 9.94
N ASN A 101 13.45 -0.68 11.08
CA ASN A 101 13.08 -1.80 11.93
C ASN A 101 12.11 -2.77 11.24
N MET A 102 11.24 -2.26 10.36
CA MET A 102 10.38 -3.09 9.51
C MET A 102 11.12 -3.71 8.31
N GLY A 103 12.44 -3.55 8.18
CA GLY A 103 13.24 -4.09 7.09
C GLY A 103 13.02 -3.40 5.74
N MET A 104 12.52 -2.16 5.74
CA MET A 104 12.22 -1.38 4.55
C MET A 104 13.33 -0.37 4.27
N SER A 105 14.37 -0.79 3.53
CA SER A 105 15.61 -0.01 3.29
C SER A 105 15.79 0.54 1.87
N LYS A 106 14.72 0.77 1.10
CA LYS A 106 14.84 1.18 -0.32
C LYS A 106 15.02 2.69 -0.49
N ASP A 107 15.63 3.09 -1.61
CA ASP A 107 15.71 4.49 -2.07
C ASP A 107 14.33 5.03 -2.44
N PHE A 108 13.64 5.54 -1.43
CA PHE A 108 12.23 5.92 -1.48
C PHE A 108 11.95 7.13 -2.35
N ILE A 109 12.78 8.19 -2.28
CA ILE A 109 12.54 9.46 -2.98
C ILE A 109 12.40 9.25 -4.49
N SER A 110 13.25 8.40 -5.08
CA SER A 110 13.25 8.12 -6.52
C SER A 110 11.90 7.58 -7.03
N HIS A 111 11.17 6.85 -6.18
CA HIS A 111 9.90 6.26 -6.53
C HIS A 111 8.73 7.25 -6.40
N PHE A 112 8.88 8.26 -5.54
CA PHE A 112 7.81 9.18 -5.15
C PHE A 112 7.87 10.54 -5.85
N LYS A 113 9.06 10.97 -6.29
CA LYS A 113 9.30 12.25 -6.96
C LYS A 113 8.26 12.55 -8.03
N GLY A 114 7.58 13.68 -7.87
CA GLY A 114 6.59 14.20 -8.82
C GLY A 114 5.26 13.45 -8.91
N LYS A 115 5.05 12.37 -8.16
CA LYS A 115 3.82 11.56 -8.25
C LYS A 115 2.81 11.93 -7.17
N LEU A 116 1.53 11.80 -7.51
CA LEU A 116 0.45 11.75 -6.53
C LEU A 116 0.44 10.37 -5.85
N LEU A 117 0.54 10.40 -4.54
CA LEU A 117 0.54 9.23 -3.67
C LEU A 117 -0.83 9.09 -2.99
N LYS A 118 -1.24 7.85 -2.78
CA LYS A 118 -2.44 7.54 -2.01
C LYS A 118 -2.03 7.15 -0.60
N ILE A 119 -2.48 7.93 0.37
CA ILE A 119 -2.33 7.66 1.80
C ILE A 119 -3.65 7.10 2.31
N LYS A 120 -3.60 6.00 3.06
CA LYS A 120 -4.79 5.24 3.50
C LYS A 120 -4.83 4.96 5.00
N SER A 121 -3.72 5.17 5.70
CA SER A 121 -3.64 5.01 7.13
C SER A 121 -2.53 5.86 7.72
N LEU A 122 -2.58 6.00 9.04
CA LEU A 122 -1.56 6.65 9.85
C LEU A 122 -1.19 5.78 11.05
N VAL A 123 -0.04 6.06 11.64
CA VAL A 123 0.42 5.52 12.92
C VAL A 123 1.07 6.66 13.71
N GLU A 124 0.93 6.62 15.02
CA GLU A 124 1.63 7.52 15.94
C GLU A 124 2.85 6.79 16.49
N PHE A 125 4.04 7.39 16.34
CA PHE A 125 5.31 6.82 16.78
C PHE A 125 6.19 7.93 17.33
N ASN A 126 6.64 7.79 18.59
CA ASN A 126 7.45 8.80 19.30
C ASN A 126 6.83 10.22 19.23
N ASP A 127 5.53 10.33 19.51
CA ASP A 127 4.75 11.58 19.45
C ASP A 127 4.69 12.25 18.06
N GLU A 128 5.09 11.54 17.01
CA GLU A 128 5.01 11.99 15.62
C GLU A 128 4.02 11.15 14.81
N ILE A 129 3.35 11.78 13.86
CA ILE A 129 2.40 11.12 12.97
C ILE A 129 3.13 10.66 11.71
N TYR A 130 2.99 9.38 11.40
CA TYR A 130 3.49 8.78 10.17
C TYR A 130 2.33 8.31 9.30
N PHE A 131 2.41 8.59 8.01
CA PHE A 131 1.47 8.13 7.00
C PHE A 131 1.96 6.90 6.26
N SER A 132 1.04 5.96 6.04
CA SER A 132 1.26 4.82 5.17
C SER A 132 1.30 5.28 3.71
N VAL A 133 2.36 4.92 2.99
CA VAL A 133 2.49 5.27 1.57
C VAL A 133 2.23 4.06 0.70
N PHE A 134 1.30 4.23 -0.25
CA PHE A 134 1.00 3.23 -1.26
C PHE A 134 1.28 3.76 -2.67
N ILE A 135 1.95 2.94 -3.48
CA ILE A 135 2.04 3.14 -4.93
C ILE A 135 1.20 2.06 -5.59
N LYS A 136 0.17 2.46 -6.35
CA LYS A 136 -0.87 1.57 -6.87
C LYS A 136 -1.53 0.78 -5.72
N THR A 137 -1.14 -0.47 -5.55
CA THR A 137 -1.64 -1.39 -4.51
C THR A 137 -0.54 -1.86 -3.56
N LYS A 138 0.72 -1.48 -3.80
CA LYS A 138 1.86 -1.93 -2.99
C LYS A 138 2.11 -0.96 -1.85
N PHE A 139 2.24 -1.49 -0.63
CA PHE A 139 2.70 -0.74 0.53
C PHE A 139 4.21 -0.49 0.43
N HIS A 140 4.63 0.74 0.68
CA HIS A 140 6.04 1.13 0.61
C HIS A 140 6.64 1.50 1.97
N GLY A 141 5.83 1.89 2.96
CA GLY A 141 6.33 2.22 4.29
C GLY A 141 5.54 3.32 4.96
N PHE A 142 5.98 3.68 6.16
CA PHE A 142 5.47 4.79 6.96
C PHE A 142 6.42 5.97 6.91
N HIS A 143 5.93 7.17 6.65
CA HIS A 143 6.76 8.38 6.56
C HIS A 143 6.10 9.53 7.29
N LYS A 144 6.88 10.44 7.88
CA LYS A 144 6.33 11.55 8.67
C LYS A 144 5.32 12.36 7.86
N ALA A 145 4.21 12.73 8.49
CA ALA A 145 3.13 13.48 7.86
C ALA A 145 3.60 14.81 7.25
N GLU A 146 4.61 15.45 7.87
CA GLU A 146 5.21 16.71 7.41
C GLU A 146 5.90 16.63 6.04
N TYR A 147 6.20 15.42 5.54
CA TYR A 147 6.81 15.22 4.23
C TYR A 147 5.79 15.25 3.09
N PHE A 148 4.50 15.40 3.40
CA PHE A 148 3.42 15.31 2.43
C PHE A 148 2.61 16.61 2.35
N ASP A 149 2.39 17.05 1.12
CA ASP A 149 1.48 18.14 0.80
C ASP A 149 0.12 17.54 0.42
N PRO A 150 -0.95 17.77 1.19
CA PRO A 150 -2.28 17.25 0.90
C PRO A 150 -2.87 17.91 -0.34
N LEU A 151 -3.50 17.11 -1.20
CA LEU A 151 -4.34 17.62 -2.27
C LEU A 151 -5.68 18.06 -1.67
N ILE A 152 -5.89 19.37 -1.60
CA ILE A 152 -7.10 19.99 -1.06
C ILE A 152 -8.05 20.24 -2.23
N GLU A 153 -9.23 19.61 -2.20
CA GLU A 153 -10.28 19.89 -3.17
C GLU A 153 -10.85 21.29 -2.93
N VAL A 154 -10.92 22.07 -3.99
CA VAL A 154 -11.45 23.44 -3.97
C VAL A 154 -12.33 23.59 -5.18
N GLU A 155 -13.46 24.26 -5.05
CA GLU A 155 -14.30 24.63 -6.18
C GLU A 155 -14.36 26.14 -6.31
N LYS A 156 -13.45 26.69 -7.12
CA LYS A 156 -13.44 28.13 -7.41
C LYS A 156 -13.38 28.37 -8.91
N GLU A 157 -14.38 29.07 -9.42
CA GLU A 157 -14.37 29.60 -10.78
C GLU A 157 -13.50 30.86 -10.82
N ILE A 158 -12.70 30.98 -11.88
CA ILE A 158 -11.82 32.10 -12.16
C ILE A 158 -12.24 32.62 -13.52
N GLU A 159 -12.63 33.90 -13.57
CA GLU A 159 -12.92 34.56 -14.82
C GLU A 159 -11.61 34.82 -15.58
N PRO A 160 -11.57 34.69 -16.91
CA PRO A 160 -10.35 34.90 -17.70
C PRO A 160 -9.68 36.26 -17.46
N GLU A 161 -10.48 37.28 -17.12
CA GLU A 161 -10.05 38.64 -16.84
C GLU A 161 -9.25 38.78 -15.53
N GLU A 162 -9.38 37.82 -14.61
CA GLU A 162 -8.64 37.79 -13.34
C GLU A 162 -7.22 37.20 -13.48
N LEU A 163 -6.86 36.72 -14.67
CA LEU A 163 -5.55 36.15 -14.95
C LEU A 163 -4.54 37.26 -15.23
N ASN A 164 -3.64 37.47 -14.29
CA ASN A 164 -2.60 38.51 -14.39
C ASN A 164 -1.48 38.16 -15.38
N GLU A 165 -1.31 36.87 -15.70
CA GLU A 165 -0.21 36.35 -16.52
C GLU A 165 -0.70 35.20 -17.41
N SER A 166 0.03 34.91 -18.50
CA SER A 166 -0.22 33.73 -19.32
C SER A 166 -0.01 32.44 -18.51
N LEU A 167 -1.06 31.63 -18.42
CA LEU A 167 -1.00 30.33 -17.75
C LEU A 167 -0.29 29.31 -18.64
N GLU A 168 0.67 28.61 -18.05
CA GLU A 168 1.29 27.42 -18.64
C GLU A 168 0.55 26.20 -18.12
N PHE A 169 0.05 25.37 -19.03
CA PHE A 169 -0.73 24.19 -18.71
C PHE A 169 0.13 22.94 -18.79
N TYR A 170 0.04 22.08 -17.78
CA TYR A 170 0.81 20.85 -17.69
C TYR A 170 -0.09 19.62 -17.57
N LYS A 171 0.32 18.50 -18.18
CA LYS A 171 -0.40 17.22 -18.09
C LYS A 171 -0.21 16.53 -16.75
N PHE A 172 0.89 16.80 -16.07
CA PHE A 172 1.28 16.11 -14.84
C PHE A 172 1.43 17.06 -13.64
N SER A 173 1.14 16.53 -12.45
CA SER A 173 1.19 17.25 -11.17
C SER A 173 2.58 17.67 -10.71
N ASN A 174 3.63 17.32 -11.44
CA ASN A 174 5.00 17.78 -11.22
C ASN A 174 5.41 18.90 -12.18
N LEU A 175 4.43 19.46 -12.90
CA LEU A 175 4.63 20.50 -13.93
C LEU A 175 5.63 20.05 -15.01
N THR A 176 5.60 18.75 -15.36
CA THR A 176 6.32 18.23 -16.52
C THR A 176 5.38 18.09 -17.69
N GLN A 177 5.94 18.22 -18.89
CA GLN A 177 5.20 18.18 -20.16
C GLN A 177 4.15 19.29 -20.24
N GLU A 178 4.65 20.49 -20.53
CA GLU A 178 3.82 21.63 -20.91
C GLU A 178 3.03 21.30 -22.19
N GLU A 179 1.77 21.71 -22.22
CA GLU A 179 0.97 21.63 -23.43
C GLU A 179 1.44 22.70 -24.42
N SER A 180 1.89 22.27 -25.59
CA SER A 180 2.42 23.18 -26.62
C SER A 180 1.34 23.90 -27.43
N GLU A 181 0.10 23.45 -27.34
CA GLU A 181 -1.03 24.07 -28.03
C GLU A 181 -1.54 25.26 -27.23
N VAL A 182 -1.81 26.37 -27.91
CA VAL A 182 -2.46 27.53 -27.29
C VAL A 182 -3.89 27.12 -26.95
N ILE A 183 -4.18 27.03 -25.65
CA ILE A 183 -5.50 26.67 -25.14
C ILE A 183 -6.31 27.95 -25.02
N ASP A 184 -7.43 28.02 -25.73
CA ASP A 184 -8.39 29.12 -25.57
C ASP A 184 -9.21 28.91 -24.30
N ILE A 185 -9.25 29.92 -23.41
CA ILE A 185 -9.83 29.81 -22.07
C ILE A 185 -11.14 30.59 -22.04
N ASP A 186 -12.25 29.89 -22.24
CA ASP A 186 -13.59 30.47 -22.03
C ASP A 186 -13.97 30.43 -20.55
N LYS A 187 -13.62 29.32 -19.87
CA LYS A 187 -13.95 29.10 -18.45
C LYS A 187 -12.82 28.36 -17.76
N LEU A 188 -12.41 28.86 -16.59
CA LEU A 188 -11.40 28.23 -15.74
C LEU A 188 -11.98 27.92 -14.36
N LYS A 189 -11.92 26.66 -13.94
CA LYS A 189 -12.28 26.25 -12.57
C LYS A 189 -11.10 25.59 -11.89
N VAL A 190 -10.67 26.12 -10.75
CA VAL A 190 -9.75 25.41 -9.84
C VAL A 190 -10.54 24.32 -9.15
N THR A 191 -10.03 23.09 -9.22
CA THR A 191 -10.66 21.88 -8.68
C THR A 191 -9.89 21.30 -7.49
N ALA A 192 -8.58 21.51 -7.44
CA ALA A 192 -7.76 21.08 -6.31
C ALA A 192 -6.45 21.86 -6.22
N ILE A 193 -5.85 21.90 -5.02
CA ILE A 193 -4.61 22.65 -4.74
C ILE A 193 -3.67 21.84 -3.86
N LEU A 194 -2.38 21.95 -4.14
CA LEU A 194 -1.23 21.52 -3.32
C LEU A 194 -0.51 22.78 -2.84
N LYS A 195 -0.68 23.11 -1.55
CA LYS A 195 -0.31 24.42 -1.01
C LYS A 195 1.19 24.58 -0.86
N GLN A 196 1.89 23.56 -0.36
CA GLN A 196 3.34 23.64 -0.13
C GLN A 196 4.13 23.56 -1.44
N ASN A 197 3.70 22.70 -2.37
CA ASN A 197 4.32 22.56 -3.68
C ASN A 197 3.90 23.66 -4.66
N LYS A 198 2.91 24.50 -4.31
CA LYS A 198 2.38 25.61 -5.11
C LYS A 198 1.83 25.15 -6.46
N ILE A 199 1.03 24.10 -6.47
CA ILE A 199 0.47 23.51 -7.68
C ILE A 199 -1.05 23.49 -7.58
N ALA A 200 -1.75 23.84 -8.65
CA ALA A 200 -3.21 23.76 -8.72
C ALA A 200 -3.63 22.85 -9.87
N LYS A 201 -4.73 22.12 -9.65
CA LYS A 201 -5.44 21.38 -10.69
C LYS A 201 -6.61 22.24 -11.18
N VAL A 202 -6.62 22.49 -12.47
CA VAL A 202 -7.65 23.30 -13.12
C VAL A 202 -8.43 22.49 -14.13
N LEU A 203 -9.69 22.88 -14.33
CA LEU A 203 -10.58 22.41 -15.36
C LEU A 203 -10.84 23.58 -16.30
N VAL A 204 -10.44 23.42 -17.57
CA VAL A 204 -10.60 24.41 -18.63
C VAL A 204 -11.78 23.98 -19.50
N ASN A 205 -12.67 24.94 -19.81
CA ASN A 205 -13.85 24.76 -20.68
C ASN A 205 -14.72 23.57 -20.27
N GLY A 206 -14.78 23.28 -18.96
CA GLY A 206 -15.61 22.24 -18.36
C GLY A 206 -15.19 20.79 -18.63
N SER A 207 -14.14 20.54 -19.40
CA SER A 207 -13.79 19.17 -19.85
C SER A 207 -12.30 18.84 -19.78
N LEU A 208 -11.42 19.80 -20.01
CA LEU A 208 -9.98 19.55 -20.06
C LEU A 208 -9.34 19.81 -18.71
N SER A 209 -8.62 18.83 -18.18
CA SER A 209 -7.98 18.94 -16.87
C SER A 209 -6.47 19.09 -17.00
N TYR A 210 -5.94 20.14 -16.38
CA TYR A 210 -4.53 20.48 -16.40
C TYR A 210 -4.02 20.82 -15.00
N TRP A 211 -2.70 20.87 -14.88
CA TRP A 211 -1.97 21.36 -13.73
C TRP A 211 -1.33 22.70 -14.08
N VAL A 212 -1.34 23.64 -13.15
CA VAL A 212 -0.75 24.98 -13.30
C VAL A 212 -0.02 25.37 -12.02
N ASP A 213 0.92 26.32 -12.13
CA ASP A 213 1.54 26.94 -10.96
C ASP A 213 0.49 27.78 -10.21
N LEU A 214 0.33 27.51 -8.92
CA LEU A 214 -0.59 28.23 -8.04
C LEU A 214 -0.25 29.71 -7.93
N SER A 215 1.02 30.10 -8.09
CA SER A 215 1.41 31.52 -8.02
C SER A 215 0.89 32.36 -9.17
N LYS A 216 0.56 31.74 -10.31
CA LYS A 216 -0.01 32.40 -11.50
C LYS A 216 -1.53 32.58 -11.41
N LEU A 217 -2.17 32.00 -10.39
CA LEU A 217 -3.61 32.13 -10.17
C LEU A 217 -3.93 33.26 -9.18
N PRO A 218 -5.07 33.97 -9.34
CA PRO A 218 -5.56 34.91 -8.33
C PRO A 218 -5.71 34.22 -6.98
N LYS A 219 -5.48 34.98 -5.89
CA LYS A 219 -5.51 34.44 -4.52
C LYS A 219 -6.79 33.64 -4.28
N VAL A 220 -6.62 32.32 -4.16
CA VAL A 220 -7.69 31.42 -3.74
C VAL A 220 -7.68 31.43 -2.23
N ASN A 221 -8.78 31.85 -1.59
CA ASN A 221 -8.97 31.68 -0.15
C ASN A 221 -9.13 30.19 0.12
N ILE A 222 -8.01 29.53 0.32
CA ILE A 222 -7.98 28.19 0.87
C ILE A 222 -8.26 28.39 2.35
N ALA A 223 -9.42 27.92 2.82
CA ALA A 223 -9.67 27.84 4.25
C ALA A 223 -8.42 27.20 4.87
N GLU A 224 -7.85 27.82 5.90
CA GLU A 224 -6.84 27.16 6.73
C GLU A 224 -7.56 26.01 7.43
N ASN A 225 -7.73 24.90 6.71
CA ASN A 225 -8.01 23.64 7.34
C ASN A 225 -6.76 23.38 8.16
N ASN A 226 -6.85 23.74 9.44
CA ASN A 226 -6.04 23.19 10.48
C ASN A 226 -6.19 21.68 10.36
N ASN A 227 -5.32 21.05 9.56
CA ASN A 227 -5.13 19.61 9.47
C ASN A 227 -4.57 19.05 10.79
N SER A 228 -4.86 19.69 11.93
CA SER A 228 -4.83 19.05 13.22
C SER A 228 -5.90 17.98 13.17
N VAL A 229 -5.49 16.79 12.75
CA VAL A 229 -6.31 15.59 12.83
C VAL A 229 -6.72 15.46 14.29
N ILE A 230 -7.96 15.78 14.62
CA ILE A 230 -8.44 15.68 16.00
C ILE A 230 -8.40 14.20 16.34
N GLN A 231 -7.76 13.81 17.46
CA GLN A 231 -7.60 12.40 17.82
C GLN A 231 -8.92 11.62 17.79
N SER A 232 -10.05 12.24 18.14
CA SER A 232 -11.38 11.63 18.06
C SER A 232 -11.78 11.17 16.66
N ASP A 233 -11.38 11.92 15.65
CA ASP A 233 -11.80 11.72 14.27
C ASP A 233 -11.07 10.52 13.67
N ILE A 234 -9.84 10.26 14.10
CA ILE A 234 -9.01 9.13 13.66
C ILE A 234 -9.64 7.80 14.06
N TYR A 235 -10.06 7.67 15.32
CA TYR A 235 -10.72 6.45 15.80
C TYR A 235 -12.04 6.22 15.08
N TYR A 236 -12.81 7.29 14.88
CA TYR A 236 -14.08 7.22 14.19
C TYR A 236 -13.91 6.78 12.72
N ASP A 237 -12.96 7.39 12.01
CA ASP A 237 -12.63 7.04 10.63
C ASP A 237 -12.16 5.58 10.51
N ASP A 238 -11.31 5.10 11.43
CA ASP A 238 -10.82 3.72 11.41
C ASP A 238 -11.93 2.70 11.68
N ILE A 239 -12.85 3.00 12.61
CA ILE A 239 -14.01 2.15 12.88
C ILE A 239 -14.91 2.08 11.64
N ILE A 240 -15.27 3.23 11.05
CA ILE A 240 -16.10 3.28 9.85
C ILE A 240 -15.44 2.55 8.70
N TYR A 241 -14.15 2.79 8.49
CA TYR A 241 -13.39 2.14 7.44
C TYR A 241 -13.41 0.63 7.61
N SER A 242 -13.15 0.14 8.83
CA SER A 242 -13.14 -1.30 9.12
C SER A 242 -14.50 -1.94 8.87
N ILE A 243 -15.58 -1.32 9.33
CA ILE A 243 -16.95 -1.84 9.15
C ILE A 243 -17.30 -1.89 7.65
N ASN A 244 -16.93 -0.86 6.90
CA ASN A 244 -17.19 -0.83 5.45
C ASN A 244 -16.36 -1.86 4.70
N ASP A 245 -15.08 -2.05 5.06
CA ASP A 245 -14.22 -3.09 4.50
C ASP A 245 -14.78 -4.50 4.76
N GLU A 246 -15.19 -4.79 5.99
CA GLU A 246 -15.83 -6.07 6.35
C GLU A 246 -17.15 -6.31 5.59
N ARG A 247 -17.98 -5.28 5.47
CA ARG A 247 -19.22 -5.34 4.68
C ARG A 247 -18.93 -5.62 3.21
N ASN A 248 -17.91 -4.99 2.65
CA ASN A 248 -17.53 -5.20 1.25
C ASN A 248 -17.02 -6.64 1.04
N LYS A 249 -16.17 -7.14 1.94
CA LYS A 249 -15.72 -8.55 1.92
C LYS A 249 -16.88 -9.53 2.03
N THR A 250 -17.85 -9.25 2.91
CA THR A 250 -19.04 -10.09 3.06
C THR A 250 -19.91 -10.07 1.81
N LYS A 251 -20.09 -8.90 1.18
CA LYS A 251 -20.79 -8.80 -0.11
C LYS A 251 -20.10 -9.62 -1.20
N GLU A 252 -18.77 -9.58 -1.28
CA GLU A 252 -18.01 -10.39 -2.24
C GLU A 252 -18.15 -11.89 -1.98
N ILE A 253 -18.06 -12.32 -0.71
CA ILE A 253 -18.28 -13.72 -0.33
C ILE A 253 -19.70 -14.16 -0.68
N LEU A 254 -20.72 -13.35 -0.36
CA LEU A 254 -22.11 -13.67 -0.69
C LEU A 254 -22.34 -13.76 -2.20
N LYS A 255 -21.77 -12.83 -2.99
CA LYS A 255 -21.80 -12.91 -4.46
C LYS A 255 -21.16 -14.22 -4.95
N SER A 256 -20.00 -14.59 -4.40
CA SER A 256 -19.32 -15.84 -4.73
C SER A 256 -20.17 -17.06 -4.38
N VAL A 257 -20.73 -17.11 -3.16
CA VAL A 257 -21.60 -18.22 -2.70
C VAL A 257 -22.88 -18.32 -3.53
N LEU A 258 -23.53 -17.19 -3.85
CA LEU A 258 -24.72 -17.17 -4.69
C LEU A 258 -24.40 -17.65 -6.11
N SER A 259 -23.31 -17.16 -6.71
CA SER A 259 -22.87 -17.64 -8.03
C SER A 259 -22.57 -19.14 -8.04
N ALA A 260 -21.97 -19.66 -6.96
CA ALA A 260 -21.69 -21.10 -6.80
C ALA A 260 -22.99 -21.91 -6.60
N LYS A 261 -23.95 -21.39 -5.81
CA LYS A 261 -25.26 -22.01 -5.61
C LYS A 261 -26.07 -22.04 -6.90
N GLU A 262 -26.08 -20.95 -7.67
CA GLU A 262 -26.72 -20.87 -8.98
C GLU A 262 -26.11 -21.88 -9.95
N PHE A 263 -24.78 -21.97 -10.00
CA PHE A 263 -24.07 -22.98 -10.79
C PHE A 263 -24.44 -24.41 -10.41
N VAL A 264 -24.57 -24.70 -9.11
CA VAL A 264 -24.98 -26.03 -8.61
C VAL A 264 -26.46 -26.32 -8.88
N SER A 265 -27.33 -25.31 -8.76
CA SER A 265 -28.77 -25.44 -9.00
C SER A 265 -29.12 -25.58 -10.49
N ASN A 266 -28.38 -24.91 -11.38
CA ASN A 266 -28.53 -25.07 -12.83
C ASN A 266 -28.08 -26.44 -13.34
N LYS A 267 -27.27 -27.19 -12.57
CA LYS A 267 -26.97 -28.61 -12.86
C LYS A 267 -28.09 -29.59 -12.46
N LYS A 268 -29.15 -29.13 -11.77
CA LYS A 268 -30.22 -29.98 -11.21
C LYS A 268 -31.65 -29.66 -11.71
N LYS A 269 -31.84 -28.92 -12.80
CA LYS A 269 -33.19 -28.69 -13.35
C LYS A 269 -33.61 -29.81 -14.31
N ILE A 270 -34.53 -30.64 -13.82
CA ILE A 270 -35.40 -31.58 -14.55
C ILE A 270 -36.36 -30.77 -15.44
N PRO A 271 -36.61 -31.17 -16.70
CA PRO A 271 -37.44 -30.38 -17.62
C PRO A 271 -38.92 -30.68 -17.40
N GLY A 272 -39.72 -29.62 -17.26
CA GLY A 272 -41.18 -29.68 -17.38
C GLY A 272 -41.91 -28.76 -16.42
N VAL A 273 -42.35 -27.60 -16.92
CA VAL A 273 -43.75 -27.10 -16.93
C VAL A 273 -43.69 -25.69 -17.52
N SER A 274 -44.34 -25.53 -18.67
CA SER A 274 -44.45 -24.30 -19.46
C SER A 274 -45.63 -23.45 -19.01
N SER A 275 -45.44 -22.13 -18.87
CA SER A 275 -46.55 -21.18 -18.88
C SER A 275 -46.19 -19.91 -19.67
N VAL A 276 -47.14 -19.38 -20.42
CA VAL A 276 -46.97 -18.43 -21.54
C VAL A 276 -46.35 -17.05 -21.14
N SER A 277 -46.02 -16.80 -19.87
CA SER A 277 -45.19 -15.65 -19.44
C SER A 277 -43.69 -15.83 -19.72
N ASP A 278 -43.29 -17.02 -20.18
CA ASP A 278 -41.91 -17.45 -20.29
C ASP A 278 -41.18 -16.92 -21.54
N GLN A 279 -41.85 -16.49 -22.61
CA GLN A 279 -41.14 -16.09 -23.84
C GLN A 279 -40.28 -14.81 -23.67
N PHE A 280 -40.81 -13.77 -23.04
CA PHE A 280 -40.04 -12.55 -22.75
C PHE A 280 -38.93 -12.79 -21.73
N LYS A 281 -39.17 -13.64 -20.72
CA LYS A 281 -38.14 -14.06 -19.78
C LYS A 281 -37.07 -14.95 -20.42
N ILE A 282 -37.42 -15.80 -21.38
CA ILE A 282 -36.50 -16.68 -22.10
C ILE A 282 -35.58 -15.88 -23.01
N GLU A 283 -36.08 -14.83 -23.69
CA GLU A 283 -35.23 -13.95 -24.49
C GLU A 283 -34.25 -13.16 -23.64
N GLU A 284 -34.71 -12.57 -22.54
CA GLU A 284 -33.84 -11.86 -21.59
C GLU A 284 -32.82 -12.81 -20.94
N LEU A 285 -33.25 -14.02 -20.54
CA LEU A 285 -32.36 -15.07 -20.05
C LEU A 285 -31.35 -15.53 -21.11
N ASN A 286 -31.73 -15.63 -22.38
CA ASN A 286 -30.83 -16.03 -23.46
C ASN A 286 -29.80 -14.93 -23.77
N GLU A 287 -30.19 -13.66 -23.69
CA GLU A 287 -29.27 -12.53 -23.80
C GLU A 287 -28.29 -12.51 -22.63
N GLU A 288 -28.77 -12.71 -21.40
CA GLU A 288 -27.91 -12.87 -20.23
C GLU A 288 -26.98 -14.07 -20.37
N LEU A 289 -27.46 -15.23 -20.81
CA LEU A 289 -26.65 -16.43 -21.02
C LEU A 289 -25.55 -16.19 -22.07
N LYS A 290 -25.87 -15.42 -23.13
CA LYS A 290 -24.91 -15.03 -24.15
C LYS A 290 -23.86 -14.06 -23.60
N ARG A 291 -24.26 -13.09 -22.76
CA ARG A 291 -23.33 -12.21 -22.03
C ARG A 291 -22.42 -13.01 -21.10
N TYR A 292 -22.98 -13.86 -20.24
CA TYR A 292 -22.19 -14.71 -19.33
C TYR A 292 -21.24 -15.65 -20.08
N LYS A 293 -21.65 -16.20 -21.22
CA LYS A 293 -20.77 -17.05 -22.04
C LYS A 293 -19.61 -16.24 -22.62
N ASN A 294 -19.85 -15.00 -23.05
CA ASN A 294 -18.80 -14.12 -23.54
C ASN A 294 -17.86 -13.67 -22.41
N ASP A 295 -18.40 -13.27 -21.26
CA ASP A 295 -17.61 -12.89 -20.09
C ASP A 295 -16.73 -14.05 -19.61
N ASN A 296 -17.27 -15.27 -19.60
CA ASN A 296 -16.53 -16.46 -19.20
C ASN A 296 -15.43 -16.85 -20.21
N LEU A 297 -15.66 -16.61 -21.51
CA LEU A 297 -14.64 -16.74 -22.54
C LEU A 297 -13.51 -15.72 -22.35
N ASP A 298 -13.83 -14.47 -22.02
CA ASP A 298 -12.84 -13.43 -21.78
C ASP A 298 -12.07 -13.64 -20.46
N LEU A 299 -12.74 -14.11 -19.41
CA LEU A 299 -12.11 -14.58 -18.18
C LEU A 299 -11.13 -15.74 -18.47
N SER A 300 -11.54 -16.72 -19.27
CA SER A 300 -10.66 -17.84 -19.66
C SER A 300 -9.43 -17.35 -20.45
N ARG A 301 -9.61 -16.38 -21.34
CA ARG A 301 -8.48 -15.72 -22.05
C ARG A 301 -7.55 -15.00 -21.09
N GLN A 302 -8.09 -14.27 -20.11
CA GLN A 302 -7.29 -13.58 -19.09
C GLN A 302 -6.52 -14.56 -18.21
N VAL A 303 -7.14 -15.65 -17.77
CA VAL A 303 -6.48 -16.71 -16.98
C VAL A 303 -5.34 -17.33 -17.77
N ASN A 304 -5.54 -17.65 -19.05
CA ASN A 304 -4.49 -18.19 -19.90
C ASN A 304 -3.34 -17.20 -20.12
N LYS A 305 -3.65 -15.90 -20.26
CA LYS A 305 -2.63 -14.84 -20.35
C LYS A 305 -1.80 -14.77 -19.08
N LEU A 306 -2.45 -14.71 -17.91
CA LEU A 306 -1.79 -14.68 -16.60
C LEU A 306 -0.95 -15.93 -16.34
N TYR A 307 -1.45 -17.11 -16.72
CA TYR A 307 -0.71 -18.36 -16.60
C TYR A 307 0.58 -18.33 -17.43
N ASN A 308 0.52 -17.85 -18.67
CA ASN A 308 1.69 -17.71 -19.54
C ASN A 308 2.68 -16.65 -19.01
N GLU A 309 2.18 -15.52 -18.51
CA GLU A 309 3.01 -14.49 -17.87
C GLU A 309 3.71 -15.01 -16.61
N ASN A 310 3.01 -15.80 -15.78
CA ASN A 310 3.58 -16.42 -14.59
C ASN A 310 4.67 -17.45 -14.96
N LYS A 311 4.40 -18.29 -15.98
CA LYS A 311 5.39 -19.23 -16.51
C LYS A 311 6.67 -18.53 -17.01
N LEU A 312 6.53 -17.38 -17.68
CA LEU A 312 7.67 -16.57 -18.11
C LEU A 312 8.43 -15.96 -16.92
N THR A 313 7.70 -15.53 -15.88
CA THR A 313 8.28 -14.95 -14.66
C THR A 313 9.08 -15.98 -13.88
N ILE A 314 8.58 -17.21 -13.75
CA ILE A 314 9.31 -18.34 -13.14
C ILE A 314 10.62 -18.60 -13.90
N LYS A 315 10.57 -18.70 -15.23
CA LYS A 315 11.79 -18.88 -16.05
C LYS A 315 12.80 -17.75 -15.85
N ARG A 316 12.35 -16.50 -15.76
CA ARG A 316 13.22 -15.34 -15.49
C ARG A 316 13.88 -15.44 -14.11
N LEU A 317 13.13 -15.88 -13.10
CA LEU A 317 13.64 -16.08 -11.75
C LEU A 317 14.70 -17.20 -11.73
N GLU A 318 14.44 -18.33 -12.38
CA GLU A 318 15.41 -19.42 -12.52
C GLU A 318 16.71 -18.95 -13.19
N HIS A 319 16.61 -18.15 -14.25
CA HIS A 319 17.78 -17.55 -14.89
C HIS A 319 18.55 -16.60 -13.96
N GLN A 320 17.87 -15.80 -13.14
CA GLN A 320 18.52 -14.91 -12.16
C GLN A 320 19.22 -15.70 -11.06
N LEU A 321 18.60 -16.77 -10.55
CA LEU A 321 19.20 -17.64 -9.55
C LEU A 321 20.44 -18.35 -10.10
N ALA A 322 20.36 -18.91 -11.32
CA ALA A 322 21.50 -19.54 -11.96
C ALA A 322 22.66 -18.54 -12.22
N TYR A 323 22.34 -17.31 -12.60
CA TYR A 323 23.34 -16.26 -12.75
C TYR A 323 24.00 -15.89 -11.43
N LYS A 324 23.21 -15.72 -10.37
CA LYS A 324 23.72 -15.44 -9.01
C LYS A 324 24.65 -16.55 -8.53
N GLN A 325 24.26 -17.81 -8.72
CA GLN A 325 25.08 -18.96 -8.33
C GLN A 325 26.44 -18.97 -9.06
N ARG A 326 26.47 -18.66 -10.36
CA ARG A 326 27.74 -18.53 -11.11
C ARG A 326 28.63 -17.42 -10.59
N LEU A 327 28.04 -16.29 -10.16
CA LEU A 327 28.81 -15.19 -9.57
C LEU A 327 29.37 -15.57 -8.20
N GLU A 328 28.60 -16.28 -7.37
CA GLU A 328 29.07 -16.80 -6.08
C GLU A 328 30.23 -17.79 -6.27
N GLU A 329 30.11 -18.73 -7.22
CA GLU A 329 31.20 -19.64 -7.56
C GLU A 329 32.46 -18.92 -8.05
N GLN A 330 32.31 -17.87 -8.87
CA GLN A 330 33.46 -17.06 -9.29
C GLN A 330 34.10 -16.33 -8.11
N ARG A 331 33.29 -15.72 -7.24
CA ARG A 331 33.77 -15.03 -6.03
C ARG A 331 34.54 -15.98 -5.12
N ASP A 332 34.03 -17.20 -4.92
CA ASP A 332 34.67 -18.20 -4.08
C ASP A 332 35.99 -18.68 -4.70
N ARG A 333 36.05 -18.86 -6.03
CA ARG A 333 37.33 -19.14 -6.73
C ARG A 333 38.35 -18.02 -6.55
N TYR A 334 37.93 -16.75 -6.63
CA TYR A 334 38.82 -15.61 -6.39
C TYR A 334 39.30 -15.56 -4.94
N LYS A 335 38.40 -15.80 -3.98
CA LYS A 335 38.73 -15.86 -2.56
C LYS A 335 39.78 -16.93 -2.28
N SER A 336 39.59 -18.14 -2.78
CA SER A 336 40.56 -19.24 -2.62
C SER A 336 41.92 -18.92 -3.26
N ARG A 337 41.94 -18.23 -4.41
CA ARG A 337 43.21 -17.78 -5.02
C ARG A 337 43.90 -16.73 -4.15
N MET A 338 43.17 -15.79 -3.58
CA MET A 338 43.74 -14.77 -2.68
C MET A 338 44.32 -15.40 -1.42
N THR A 339 43.62 -16.35 -0.79
CA THR A 339 44.14 -17.07 0.38
C THR A 339 45.47 -17.78 0.07
N LEU A 340 45.57 -18.44 -1.10
CA LEU A 340 46.81 -19.11 -1.51
C LEU A 340 47.95 -18.11 -1.80
N VAL A 341 47.65 -16.92 -2.30
CA VAL A 341 48.65 -15.85 -2.48
C VAL A 341 49.12 -15.32 -1.13
N GLU A 342 48.20 -15.10 -0.18
CA GLU A 342 48.54 -14.66 1.18
C GLU A 342 49.42 -15.67 1.91
N GLU A 343 49.12 -16.98 1.80
CA GLU A 343 49.96 -18.05 2.34
C GLU A 343 51.37 -18.01 1.75
N LYS A 344 51.49 -17.91 0.41
CA LYS A 344 52.81 -17.82 -0.26
C LYS A 344 53.60 -16.58 0.14
N LEU A 345 52.93 -15.44 0.33
CA LEU A 345 53.58 -14.21 0.78
C LEU A 345 54.07 -14.33 2.23
N ARG A 346 53.30 -14.99 3.10
CA ARG A 346 53.75 -15.31 4.48
C ARG A 346 54.98 -16.21 4.48
N ASP A 347 54.96 -17.29 3.69
CA ASP A 347 56.10 -18.20 3.56
C ASP A 347 57.36 -17.49 3.04
N LEU A 348 57.21 -16.57 2.09
CA LEU A 348 58.31 -15.76 1.56
C LEU A 348 58.85 -14.79 2.61
N ASP A 349 57.99 -14.14 3.38
CA ASP A 349 58.40 -13.22 4.46
C ASP A 349 59.13 -13.96 5.59
N GLU A 350 58.68 -15.16 5.96
CA GLU A 350 59.40 -16.02 6.91
C GLU A 350 60.77 -16.45 6.38
N LYS A 351 60.87 -16.89 5.12
CA LYS A 351 62.15 -17.22 4.48
C LYS A 351 63.09 -16.01 4.44
N TYR A 352 62.57 -14.83 4.15
CA TYR A 352 63.35 -13.59 4.12
C TYR A 352 63.89 -13.21 5.51
N LYS A 353 63.05 -13.32 6.56
CA LYS A 353 63.48 -13.13 7.95
C LYS A 353 64.59 -14.10 8.36
N ASN A 354 64.45 -15.38 8.01
CA ASN A 354 65.47 -16.39 8.29
C ASN A 354 66.81 -16.11 7.58
N LEU A 355 66.78 -15.71 6.31
CA LEU A 355 67.97 -15.31 5.55
C LEU A 355 68.65 -14.05 6.10
N LYS A 356 67.87 -13.09 6.61
CA LYS A 356 68.41 -11.89 7.24
C LYS A 356 69.10 -12.20 8.56
N ASN A 357 68.57 -13.18 9.31
CA ASN A 357 69.13 -13.61 10.58
C ASN A 357 70.39 -14.50 10.40
N SER A 358 70.53 -15.22 9.29
CA SER A 358 71.72 -16.04 9.01
C SER A 358 72.92 -15.28 8.43
N LYS A 359 72.75 -14.00 8.07
CA LYS A 359 73.80 -13.10 7.59
C LYS A 359 74.36 -12.15 8.68
N LYS A 360 73.90 -12.31 9.92
CA LYS A 360 74.54 -11.74 11.12
C LYS A 360 75.29 -12.87 11.82
#